data_AF-A0A0A1UF72-F1
#
_entry.id   AF-A0A0A1UF72-F1
#
_cell.length_a   1.000
_cell.length_b   1.000
_cell.length_c   1.000
_cell.angle_alpha   90.00
_cell.angle_beta   90.00
_cell.angle_gamma   90.00
#
_symmetry.space_group_name_H-M   'P 1'
#
loop_
_entity.id
_entity.type
_entity.pdbx_description
1 polymer ?
#
loop_
_entity_poly.entity_id
_entity_poly.type
_entity_poly.pdbx_seq_one_letter_code
_entity_poly.pdbx_strand_id
1 'polypeptide(L)'
;MSGKEVTKKAKRTKAVKIANPLIKSTPKTFGMGNVQHKRDLSRYVKFPRYVRVQKEKRILMKRLKVPPAVNIFYNHTLDKQNALSLFKVLDHIKPEESAVRRARIKAAAKELAEKLAKKEKAPKVTKNTAVKPFVKSGLNLVTKLIEKKQAKLVIIAHDVCPLEMVLFMPYLCKKLEVPYCIVKGKARLGKIIHKKTAACLAITDIAKEDTATFNALVENVKSLYFDNVHMYREFGGRINGFKHNQKQMKLQAKLDKDSADKAKQQAALTVAVPVEAPQPAQAEKTN
;
A
#
# COMPACT_ATOMS: atom_id res chain seq x y z
N MET A 1 -44.09 -48.70 11.36
CA MET A 1 -44.59 -47.94 10.20
C MET A 1 -43.57 -46.85 9.85
N SER A 2 -42.89 -46.98 8.71
CA SER A 2 -42.21 -45.94 7.89
C SER A 2 -40.92 -46.49 7.29
N GLY A 3 -41.08 -47.27 6.22
CA GLY A 3 -39.97 -47.59 5.32
C GLY A 3 -39.53 -46.32 4.59
N LYS A 4 -38.22 -46.00 4.65
CA LYS A 4 -37.62 -45.00 3.78
C LYS A 4 -37.46 -45.59 2.38
N GLU A 5 -38.33 -45.19 1.46
CA GLU A 5 -38.16 -45.44 0.03
C GLU A 5 -36.89 -44.73 -0.48
N VAL A 6 -35.94 -45.53 -0.96
CA VAL A 6 -34.77 -45.05 -1.70
C VAL A 6 -35.23 -44.80 -3.15
N THR A 7 -35.47 -43.54 -3.49
CA THR A 7 -35.75 -43.14 -4.88
C THR A 7 -34.49 -43.34 -5.74
N LYS A 8 -34.51 -44.37 -6.59
CA LYS A 8 -33.48 -44.61 -7.61
C LYS A 8 -33.48 -43.44 -8.61
N LYS A 9 -32.41 -42.63 -8.61
CA LYS A 9 -32.13 -41.64 -9.67
C LYS A 9 -32.13 -42.33 -11.04
N ALA A 10 -33.08 -41.98 -11.90
CA ALA A 10 -33.14 -42.45 -13.27
C ALA A 10 -31.85 -42.08 -14.03
N LYS A 11 -31.17 -43.10 -14.59
CA LYS A 11 -30.06 -42.89 -15.53
C LYS A 11 -30.61 -42.19 -16.77
N ARG A 12 -30.29 -40.91 -16.96
CA ARG A 12 -30.49 -40.23 -18.26
C ARG A 12 -29.73 -41.03 -19.32
N THR A 13 -30.46 -41.68 -20.22
CA THR A 13 -29.91 -42.29 -21.43
C THR A 13 -29.25 -41.19 -22.26
N LYS A 14 -27.93 -41.29 -22.48
CA LYS A 14 -27.21 -40.35 -23.34
C LYS A 14 -27.73 -40.55 -24.75
N ALA A 15 -28.37 -39.54 -25.32
CA ALA A 15 -28.80 -39.55 -26.72
C ALA A 15 -27.58 -39.87 -27.62
N VAL A 16 -27.73 -40.88 -28.48
CA VAL A 16 -26.71 -41.30 -29.45
C VAL A 16 -26.58 -40.16 -30.46
N LYS A 17 -25.45 -39.44 -30.43
CA LYS A 17 -25.17 -38.41 -31.43
C LYS A 17 -24.93 -39.10 -32.77
N ILE A 18 -25.83 -38.90 -33.73
CA ILE A 18 -25.66 -39.34 -35.11
C ILE A 18 -24.45 -38.57 -35.67
N ALA A 19 -23.31 -39.25 -35.81
CA ALA A 19 -22.08 -38.65 -36.33
C ALA A 19 -22.19 -38.57 -37.85
N ASN A 20 -22.21 -37.34 -38.39
CA ASN A 20 -22.17 -37.14 -39.83
C ASN A 20 -20.80 -37.65 -40.36
N PRO A 21 -20.75 -38.65 -41.26
CA PRO A 21 -19.51 -39.24 -41.75
C PRO A 21 -18.62 -38.26 -42.53
N LEU A 22 -19.17 -37.12 -42.97
CA LEU A 22 -18.43 -36.02 -43.59
C LEU A 22 -17.63 -35.19 -42.58
N ILE A 23 -17.96 -35.24 -41.28
CA ILE A 23 -17.30 -34.48 -40.22
C ILE A 23 -16.38 -35.42 -39.43
N LYS A 24 -15.11 -35.51 -39.85
CA LYS A 24 -14.09 -36.32 -39.19
C LYS A 24 -13.32 -35.48 -38.15
N SER A 25 -13.20 -35.99 -36.92
CA SER A 25 -12.33 -35.38 -35.90
C SER A 25 -10.86 -35.59 -36.27
N THR A 26 -10.12 -34.49 -36.41
CA THR A 26 -8.68 -34.50 -36.71
C THR A 26 -7.90 -33.80 -35.58
N PRO A 27 -7.71 -34.48 -34.44
CA PRO A 27 -7.01 -33.89 -33.29
C PRO A 27 -5.55 -33.59 -33.66
N LYS A 28 -5.08 -32.40 -33.30
CA LYS A 28 -3.68 -31.97 -33.52
C LYS A 28 -2.85 -32.20 -32.27
N THR A 29 -1.75 -32.93 -32.40
CA THR A 29 -0.80 -33.16 -31.29
C THR A 29 0.26 -32.07 -31.26
N PHE A 30 0.24 -31.22 -30.24
CA PHE A 30 1.19 -30.11 -30.08
C PHE A 30 2.39 -30.52 -29.21
N GLY A 31 3.13 -31.53 -29.68
CA GLY A 31 4.35 -32.02 -29.06
C GLY A 31 5.62 -31.46 -29.70
N MET A 32 6.78 -31.92 -29.23
CA MET A 32 8.06 -31.65 -29.89
C MET A 32 8.03 -32.29 -31.30
N GLY A 33 8.50 -31.56 -32.32
CA GLY A 33 8.46 -32.01 -33.72
C GLY A 33 7.21 -31.57 -34.53
N ASN A 34 6.15 -31.09 -33.87
CA ASN A 34 4.94 -30.60 -34.53
C ASN A 34 4.80 -29.08 -34.41
N VAL A 35 4.13 -28.44 -35.38
CA VAL A 35 3.84 -27.00 -35.35
C VAL A 35 2.96 -26.67 -34.15
N GLN A 36 3.46 -25.83 -33.24
CA GLN A 36 2.72 -25.43 -32.05
C GLN A 36 1.62 -24.42 -32.41
N HIS A 37 0.54 -24.43 -31.62
CA HIS A 37 -0.45 -23.36 -31.65
C HIS A 37 0.17 -22.05 -31.15
N LYS A 38 -0.42 -20.92 -31.55
CA LYS A 38 -0.02 -19.60 -31.06
C LYS A 38 -0.24 -19.52 -29.54
N ARG A 39 0.82 -19.23 -28.78
CA ARG A 39 0.79 -19.04 -27.32
C ARG A 39 1.00 -17.58 -26.98
N ASP A 40 0.64 -17.18 -25.75
CA ASP A 40 0.99 -15.86 -25.25
C ASP A 40 2.51 -15.76 -25.05
N LEU A 41 3.15 -14.97 -25.92
CA LEU A 41 4.59 -14.71 -25.88
C LEU A 41 4.94 -13.42 -25.13
N SER A 42 3.98 -12.74 -24.50
CA SER A 42 4.16 -11.41 -23.87
C SER A 42 5.35 -11.34 -22.90
N ARG A 43 5.72 -12.45 -22.27
CA ARG A 43 6.89 -12.54 -21.38
C ARG A 43 8.23 -12.55 -22.13
N TYR A 44 8.26 -13.11 -23.33
CA TYR A 44 9.45 -13.32 -24.16
C TYR A 44 9.63 -12.25 -25.25
N VAL A 45 8.64 -11.37 -25.45
CA VAL A 45 8.75 -10.23 -26.36
C VAL A 45 9.92 -9.33 -25.99
N LYS A 46 10.70 -8.93 -27.00
CA LYS A 46 11.69 -7.87 -26.87
C LYS A 46 10.98 -6.51 -26.76
N PHE A 47 10.75 -6.06 -25.53
CA PHE A 47 10.08 -4.78 -25.29
C PHE A 47 10.91 -3.57 -25.78
N PRO A 48 10.25 -2.48 -26.20
CA PRO A 48 10.91 -1.21 -26.47
C PRO A 48 11.77 -0.71 -25.31
N ARG A 49 12.82 0.07 -25.61
CA ARG A 49 13.81 0.52 -24.63
C ARG A 49 13.20 1.21 -23.41
N TYR A 50 12.21 2.09 -23.60
CA TYR A 50 11.59 2.82 -22.48
C TYR A 50 10.89 1.90 -21.47
N VAL A 51 10.23 0.83 -21.93
CA VAL A 51 9.58 -0.16 -21.05
C VAL A 51 10.62 -0.94 -20.27
N ARG A 52 11.73 -1.33 -20.93
CA ARG A 52 12.83 -2.03 -20.29
C ARG A 52 13.47 -1.19 -19.20
N VAL A 53 13.82 0.06 -19.50
CA VAL A 53 14.43 0.99 -18.52
C VAL A 53 13.51 1.22 -17.31
N GLN A 54 12.19 1.39 -17.51
CA GLN A 54 11.24 1.53 -16.40
C GLN A 54 11.16 0.27 -15.52
N LYS A 55 11.17 -0.92 -16.13
CA LYS A 55 11.18 -2.20 -15.41
C LYS A 55 12.49 -2.40 -14.66
N GLU A 56 13.63 -2.16 -15.31
CA GLU A 56 14.98 -2.25 -14.74
C GLU A 56 15.14 -1.30 -13.55
N LYS A 57 14.70 -0.03 -13.67
CA LYS A 57 14.68 0.94 -12.56
C LYS A 57 13.90 0.42 -11.36
N ARG A 58 12.70 -0.12 -11.57
CA ARG A 58 11.88 -0.72 -10.49
C ARG A 58 12.54 -1.94 -9.87
N ILE A 59 13.19 -2.79 -10.67
CA ILE A 59 13.91 -3.97 -10.18
C ILE A 59 15.10 -3.53 -9.32
N LEU A 60 15.88 -2.57 -9.80
CA LEU A 60 17.06 -2.06 -9.10
C LEU A 60 16.68 -1.51 -7.71
N MET A 61 15.62 -0.70 -7.62
CA MET A 61 15.10 -0.20 -6.34
C MET A 61 14.68 -1.30 -5.35
N LYS A 62 14.24 -2.47 -5.85
CA LYS A 62 13.91 -3.62 -4.99
C LYS A 62 15.13 -4.42 -4.54
N ARG A 63 16.16 -4.50 -5.39
CA ARG A 63 17.35 -5.34 -5.20
C ARG A 63 18.40 -4.66 -4.35
N LEU A 64 18.61 -3.37 -4.55
CA LEU A 64 19.53 -2.59 -3.75
C LEU A 64 19.01 -2.40 -2.32
N LYS A 65 19.93 -2.17 -1.39
CA LYS A 65 19.61 -1.73 -0.03
C LYS A 65 19.20 -0.26 -0.10
N VAL A 66 17.99 0.04 0.34
CA VAL A 66 17.41 1.40 0.28
C VAL A 66 17.60 2.08 1.63
N PRO A 67 18.19 3.30 1.69
CA PRO A 67 18.33 4.05 2.93
C PRO A 67 16.98 4.32 3.61
N PRO A 68 16.93 4.44 4.95
CA PRO A 68 15.68 4.60 5.70
C PRO A 68 14.90 5.85 5.28
N ALA A 69 15.58 6.99 5.05
CA ALA A 69 14.95 8.23 4.61
C ALA A 69 14.14 8.08 3.31
N VAL A 70 14.61 7.20 2.42
CA VAL A 70 13.96 6.89 1.15
C VAL A 70 12.89 5.82 1.36
N ASN A 71 13.19 4.78 2.16
CA ASN A 71 12.32 3.64 2.45
C ASN A 71 10.94 4.05 3.01
N ILE A 72 10.90 5.11 3.81
CA ILE A 72 9.68 5.73 4.36
C ILE A 72 8.59 5.90 3.28
N PHE A 73 8.95 6.40 2.10
CA PHE A 73 7.97 6.63 1.03
C PHE A 73 7.53 5.35 0.31
N TYR A 74 8.39 4.34 0.21
CA TYR A 74 8.11 3.13 -0.56
C TYR A 74 7.23 2.13 0.21
N ASN A 75 7.54 1.92 1.50
CA ASN A 75 6.93 0.85 2.29
C ASN A 75 5.93 1.35 3.33
N HIS A 76 6.03 2.60 3.79
CA HIS A 76 5.20 3.14 4.87
C HIS A 76 4.13 4.09 4.34
N THR A 77 3.18 3.53 3.60
CA THR A 77 2.02 4.27 3.08
C THR A 77 0.77 3.94 3.86
N LEU A 78 -0.13 4.92 3.99
CA LEU A 78 -1.45 4.75 4.60
C LEU A 78 -2.21 3.60 3.91
N ASP A 79 -2.82 2.76 4.73
CA ASP A 79 -3.64 1.65 4.29
C ASP A 79 -4.92 2.14 3.60
N LYS A 80 -5.64 1.21 2.97
CA LYS A 80 -6.80 1.55 2.13
C LYS A 80 -7.94 2.15 2.95
N GLN A 81 -8.18 1.68 4.19
CA GLN A 81 -9.32 2.11 4.99
C GLN A 81 -9.10 3.53 5.50
N ASN A 82 -7.94 3.79 6.12
CA ASN A 82 -7.61 5.14 6.59
C ASN A 82 -7.49 6.14 5.42
N ALA A 83 -6.97 5.71 4.27
CA ALA A 83 -6.93 6.55 3.09
C ALA A 83 -8.34 6.93 2.59
N LEU A 84 -9.31 6.01 2.62
CA LEU A 84 -10.69 6.34 2.23
C LEU A 84 -11.31 7.39 3.16
N SER A 85 -11.15 7.24 4.47
CA SER A 85 -11.61 8.24 5.45
C SER A 85 -10.94 9.59 5.23
N LEU A 86 -9.62 9.61 5.00
CA LEU A 86 -8.88 10.82 4.66
C LEU A 86 -9.44 11.51 3.41
N PHE A 87 -9.65 10.76 2.33
CA PHE A 87 -10.14 11.32 1.08
C PHE A 87 -11.59 11.80 1.15
N LYS A 88 -12.43 11.22 2.02
CA LYS A 88 -13.77 11.75 2.30
C LYS A 88 -13.68 13.14 2.93
N VAL A 89 -12.88 13.28 4.00
CA VAL A 89 -12.66 14.59 4.65
C VAL A 89 -12.07 15.61 3.66
N LEU A 90 -11.10 15.20 2.84
CA LEU A 90 -10.54 16.07 1.80
C LEU A 90 -11.56 16.51 0.74
N ASP A 91 -12.62 15.73 0.52
CA ASP A 91 -13.66 16.04 -0.45
C ASP A 91 -14.51 17.24 -0.02
N HIS A 92 -14.81 17.33 1.28
CA HIS A 92 -15.54 18.44 1.89
C HIS A 92 -14.71 19.74 1.92
N ILE A 93 -13.38 19.63 1.96
CA ILE A 93 -12.43 20.75 2.14
C ILE A 93 -11.74 21.12 0.80
N LYS A 94 -12.35 20.78 -0.34
CA LYS A 94 -11.79 21.09 -1.66
C LYS A 94 -11.73 22.61 -1.92
N PRO A 95 -10.66 23.11 -2.59
CA PRO A 95 -10.63 24.48 -3.04
C PRO A 95 -11.63 24.72 -4.18
N GLU A 96 -12.16 25.94 -4.25
CA GLU A 96 -13.06 26.34 -5.33
C GLU A 96 -12.40 26.23 -6.71
N GLU A 97 -13.17 25.71 -7.68
CA GLU A 97 -12.83 25.75 -9.09
C GLU A 97 -12.75 27.21 -9.60
N SER A 98 -11.95 27.44 -10.64
CA SER A 98 -11.71 28.78 -11.18
C SER A 98 -12.99 29.49 -11.67
N ALA A 99 -13.97 28.75 -12.21
CA ALA A 99 -15.26 29.31 -12.63
C ALA A 99 -16.08 29.80 -11.43
N VAL A 100 -16.25 28.95 -10.41
CA VAL A 100 -16.98 29.28 -9.17
C VAL A 100 -16.32 30.43 -8.43
N ARG A 101 -14.97 30.42 -8.34
CA ARG A 101 -14.21 31.50 -7.73
C ARG A 101 -14.43 32.83 -8.43
N ARG A 102 -14.44 32.85 -9.77
CA ARG A 102 -14.73 34.07 -10.56
C ARG A 102 -16.15 34.56 -10.32
N ALA A 103 -17.13 33.67 -10.26
CA ALA A 103 -18.52 34.03 -9.97
C ALA A 103 -18.66 34.64 -8.56
N ARG A 104 -18.02 34.03 -7.55
CA ARG A 104 -18.00 34.55 -6.17
C ARG A 104 -17.36 35.93 -6.09
N ILE A 105 -16.20 36.14 -6.73
CA ILE A 105 -15.52 37.44 -6.74
C ILE A 105 -16.39 38.50 -7.44
N LYS A 106 -17.04 38.16 -8.56
CA LYS A 106 -17.96 39.08 -9.24
C LYS A 106 -19.17 39.44 -8.38
N ALA A 107 -19.79 38.47 -7.70
CA ALA A 107 -20.90 38.70 -6.79
C ALA A 107 -20.47 39.59 -5.61
N ALA A 108 -19.32 39.28 -5.00
CA ALA A 108 -18.71 40.08 -3.94
C ALA A 108 -18.44 41.53 -4.37
N ALA A 109 -17.89 41.72 -5.58
CA ALA A 109 -17.61 43.04 -6.12
C ALA A 109 -18.91 43.85 -6.34
N LYS A 110 -19.98 43.21 -6.82
CA LYS A 110 -21.30 43.84 -6.97
C LYS A 110 -21.90 44.24 -5.62
N GLU A 111 -21.90 43.35 -4.64
CA GLU A 111 -22.39 43.65 -3.28
C GLU A 111 -21.62 44.81 -2.63
N LEU A 112 -20.30 44.86 -2.83
CA LEU A 112 -19.48 45.96 -2.32
C LEU A 112 -19.78 47.28 -3.03
N ALA A 113 -19.95 47.27 -4.35
CA ALA A 113 -20.30 48.47 -5.12
C ALA A 113 -21.66 49.04 -4.70
N GLU A 114 -22.67 48.19 -4.48
CA GLU A 114 -23.99 48.62 -4.01
C GLU A 114 -23.96 49.21 -2.60
N LYS A 115 -23.16 48.65 -1.70
CA LYS A 115 -23.00 49.17 -0.32
C LYS A 115 -22.24 50.48 -0.27
N LEU A 116 -21.22 50.64 -1.12
CA LEU A 116 -20.51 51.90 -1.31
C LEU A 116 -21.43 53.00 -1.84
N ALA A 117 -22.29 52.68 -2.81
CA ALA A 117 -23.29 53.61 -3.33
C ALA A 117 -24.29 54.07 -2.25
N LYS A 118 -24.58 53.22 -1.26
CA LYS A 118 -25.45 53.53 -0.11
C LYS A 118 -24.72 54.21 1.07
N LYS A 119 -23.43 54.58 0.93
CA LYS A 119 -22.57 55.17 1.99
C LYS A 119 -22.48 54.36 3.29
N GLU A 120 -22.80 53.06 3.27
CA GLU A 120 -22.64 52.19 4.44
C GLU A 120 -21.19 51.68 4.55
N LYS A 121 -20.66 51.61 5.78
CA LYS A 121 -19.35 50.99 6.05
C LYS A 121 -19.46 49.48 5.83
N ALA A 122 -19.02 49.00 4.66
CA ALA A 122 -19.05 47.59 4.34
C ALA A 122 -18.10 46.77 5.25
N PRO A 123 -18.57 45.71 5.94
CA PRO A 123 -17.66 44.77 6.61
C PRO A 123 -16.78 44.06 5.58
N LYS A 124 -15.47 43.92 5.87
CA LYS A 124 -14.48 43.32 4.96
C LYS A 124 -14.78 41.87 4.57
N VAL A 125 -15.63 41.16 5.32
CA VAL A 125 -16.06 39.78 5.04
C VAL A 125 -17.54 39.63 5.45
N THR A 126 -18.44 39.42 4.49
CA THR A 126 -19.82 38.98 4.78
C THR A 126 -19.90 37.46 4.82
N LYS A 127 -20.92 36.89 5.47
CA LYS A 127 -21.16 35.43 5.49
C LYS A 127 -21.21 34.82 4.07
N ASN A 128 -21.64 35.61 3.08
CA ASN A 128 -21.72 35.22 1.67
C ASN A 128 -20.37 35.32 0.92
N THR A 129 -19.41 36.11 1.42
CA THR A 129 -18.05 36.22 0.85
C THR A 129 -17.01 35.33 1.53
N ALA A 130 -17.33 34.79 2.71
CA ALA A 130 -16.42 33.95 3.48
C ALA A 130 -16.03 32.68 2.71
N VAL A 131 -14.73 32.53 2.45
CA VAL A 131 -14.21 31.33 1.79
C VAL A 131 -14.31 30.18 2.79
N LYS A 132 -14.95 29.08 2.38
CA LYS A 132 -14.92 27.84 3.18
C LYS A 132 -13.47 27.43 3.45
N PRO A 133 -13.16 26.86 4.62
CA PRO A 133 -11.83 26.32 4.86
C PRO A 133 -11.51 25.31 3.76
N PHE A 134 -10.34 25.46 3.14
CA PHE A 134 -9.91 24.65 2.01
C PHE A 134 -8.48 24.15 2.22
N VAL A 135 -8.16 23.01 1.61
CA VAL A 135 -6.86 22.36 1.73
C VAL A 135 -5.77 23.23 1.10
N LYS A 136 -4.68 23.45 1.85
CA LYS A 136 -3.54 24.22 1.36
C LYS A 136 -2.64 23.29 0.55
N SER A 137 -2.25 23.73 -0.64
CA SER A 137 -1.45 22.93 -1.57
C SER A 137 -0.19 23.67 -2.01
N GLY A 138 0.84 22.91 -2.39
CA GLY A 138 2.10 23.44 -2.89
C GLY A 138 3.20 23.34 -1.84
N LEU A 139 4.38 22.91 -2.27
CA LEU A 139 5.47 22.51 -1.39
C LEU A 139 5.95 23.68 -0.51
N ASN A 140 6.19 24.84 -1.11
CA ASN A 140 6.64 26.04 -0.41
C ASN A 140 5.57 26.62 0.54
N LEU A 141 4.29 26.40 0.25
CA LEU A 141 3.21 26.85 1.13
C LEU A 141 3.08 25.89 2.32
N VAL A 142 3.09 24.59 2.06
CA VAL A 142 2.97 23.55 3.08
C VAL A 142 4.15 23.64 4.07
N THR A 143 5.38 23.78 3.58
CA THR A 143 6.57 23.97 4.44
C THR A 143 6.42 25.16 5.38
N LYS A 144 6.04 26.34 4.87
CA LYS A 144 5.75 27.54 5.68
C LYS A 144 4.67 27.30 6.74
N LEU A 145 3.64 26.52 6.42
CA LEU A 145 2.56 26.21 7.37
C LEU A 145 3.02 25.26 8.48
N ILE A 146 3.96 24.36 8.18
CA ILE A 146 4.54 23.46 9.17
C ILE A 146 5.48 24.25 10.09
N GLU A 147 6.34 25.10 9.53
CA GLU A 147 7.22 25.99 10.30
C GLU A 147 6.45 26.90 11.26
N LYS A 148 5.31 27.42 10.81
CA LYS A 148 4.40 28.23 11.64
C LYS A 148 3.53 27.41 12.60
N LYS A 149 3.64 26.08 12.61
CA LYS A 149 2.77 25.15 13.38
C LYS A 149 1.27 25.38 13.17
N GLN A 150 0.88 25.82 11.96
CA GLN A 150 -0.52 26.08 11.60
C GLN A 150 -1.20 24.85 10.95
N ALA A 151 -0.41 23.88 10.47
CA ALA A 151 -0.94 22.66 9.89
C ALA A 151 -1.34 21.66 10.99
N LYS A 152 -2.57 21.16 10.92
CA LYS A 152 -3.08 20.08 11.80
C LYS A 152 -2.68 18.69 11.30
N LEU A 153 -2.64 18.51 9.97
CA LEU A 153 -2.20 17.28 9.32
C LEU A 153 -1.55 17.60 7.98
N VAL A 154 -0.40 16.96 7.72
CA VAL A 154 0.32 17.06 6.45
C VAL A 154 0.21 15.74 5.69
N ILE A 155 -0.14 15.82 4.41
CA ILE A 155 -0.35 14.66 3.56
C ILE A 155 0.68 14.70 2.45
N ILE A 156 1.45 13.63 2.33
CA ILE A 156 2.61 13.55 1.45
C ILE A 156 2.38 12.45 0.42
N ALA A 157 2.65 12.69 -0.86
CA ALA A 157 2.58 11.65 -1.88
C ALA A 157 3.85 10.79 -1.89
N HIS A 158 3.70 9.47 -2.09
CA HIS A 158 4.83 8.55 -2.18
C HIS A 158 5.60 8.57 -3.52
N ASP A 159 4.96 9.00 -4.61
CA ASP A 159 5.41 8.83 -6.01
C ASP A 159 5.83 10.16 -6.65
N VAL A 160 6.35 11.06 -5.82
CA VAL A 160 6.92 12.34 -6.28
C VAL A 160 8.25 12.07 -6.99
N CYS A 161 8.46 12.78 -8.09
CA CYS A 161 9.66 12.68 -8.91
C CYS A 161 9.97 14.10 -9.36
N PRO A 162 11.09 14.73 -8.95
CA PRO A 162 12.17 14.22 -8.07
C PRO A 162 11.77 13.95 -6.60
N LEU A 163 12.42 12.99 -5.93
CA LEU A 163 12.11 12.60 -4.53
C LEU A 163 12.66 13.61 -3.52
N GLU A 164 13.76 14.26 -3.87
CA GLU A 164 14.49 15.28 -3.13
C GLU A 164 13.58 16.40 -2.65
N MET A 165 12.56 16.73 -3.46
CA MET A 165 11.55 17.74 -3.13
C MET A 165 10.83 17.46 -1.81
N VAL A 166 10.62 16.19 -1.47
CA VAL A 166 9.75 15.78 -0.36
C VAL A 166 10.53 15.01 0.72
N LEU A 167 11.78 14.63 0.44
CA LEU A 167 12.62 13.83 1.32
C LEU A 167 12.73 14.40 2.75
N PHE A 168 12.82 15.72 2.89
CA PHE A 168 12.96 16.40 4.17
C PHE A 168 11.63 16.58 4.95
N MET A 169 10.49 16.41 4.29
CA MET A 169 9.17 16.72 4.86
C MET A 169 8.83 15.89 6.10
N PRO A 170 8.99 14.55 6.12
CA PRO A 170 8.71 13.75 7.32
C PRO A 170 9.54 14.19 8.53
N TYR A 171 10.82 14.51 8.31
CA TYR A 171 11.72 14.94 9.37
C TYR A 171 11.35 16.34 9.90
N LEU A 172 10.97 17.25 9.01
CA LEU A 172 10.50 18.59 9.36
C LEU A 172 9.20 18.52 10.17
N CYS A 173 8.24 17.69 9.76
CA CYS A 173 7.02 17.43 10.51
C CYS A 173 7.31 16.83 11.90
N LYS A 174 8.27 15.90 12.00
CA LYS A 174 8.66 15.31 13.28
C LYS A 174 9.27 16.33 14.23
N LYS A 175 10.21 17.16 13.75
CA LYS A 175 10.89 18.19 14.55
C LYS A 175 9.92 19.24 15.10
N LEU A 176 8.88 19.56 14.34
CA LEU A 176 7.90 20.59 14.68
C LEU A 176 6.60 20.02 15.28
N GLU A 177 6.56 18.71 15.55
CA GLU A 177 5.43 18.00 16.18
C GLU A 177 4.12 18.08 15.39
N VAL A 178 4.23 18.14 14.07
CA VAL A 178 3.07 18.16 13.16
C VAL A 178 2.79 16.74 12.65
N PRO A 179 1.58 16.20 12.82
CA PRO A 179 1.20 14.90 12.28
C PRO A 179 1.31 14.88 10.76
N TYR A 180 1.83 13.78 10.21
CA TYR A 180 1.90 13.59 8.78
C TYR A 180 1.54 12.17 8.37
N CYS A 181 1.04 12.02 7.15
CA CYS A 181 0.78 10.72 6.53
C CYS A 181 1.32 10.67 5.11
N ILE A 182 1.64 9.46 4.64
CA ILE A 182 2.11 9.22 3.28
C ILE A 182 1.05 8.46 2.52
N VAL A 183 0.60 9.02 1.40
CA VAL A 183 -0.52 8.51 0.60
C VAL A 183 -0.02 8.02 -0.76
N LYS A 184 -0.65 6.94 -1.22
CA LYS A 184 -0.41 6.39 -2.57
C LYS A 184 -1.05 7.28 -3.63
N GLY A 185 -0.22 7.88 -4.48
CA GLY A 185 -0.60 8.54 -5.73
C GLY A 185 -0.71 10.06 -5.64
N LYS A 186 0.29 10.79 -6.14
CA LYS A 186 0.26 12.25 -6.31
C LYS A 186 -0.85 12.73 -7.23
N ALA A 187 -1.28 11.88 -8.17
CA ALA A 187 -2.43 12.14 -9.04
C ALA A 187 -3.75 12.17 -8.25
N ARG A 188 -3.89 11.33 -7.22
CA ARG A 188 -5.08 11.34 -6.34
C ARG A 188 -5.16 12.62 -5.52
N LEU A 189 -4.04 13.07 -4.97
CA LEU A 189 -3.95 14.37 -4.29
C LEU A 189 -4.24 15.52 -5.27
N GLY A 190 -3.72 15.44 -6.50
CA GLY A 190 -3.98 16.43 -7.56
C GLY A 190 -5.47 16.60 -7.84
N LYS A 191 -6.22 15.49 -7.94
CA LYS A 191 -7.67 15.51 -8.22
C LYS A 191 -8.47 16.32 -7.20
N ILE A 192 -8.07 16.31 -5.93
CA ILE A 192 -8.71 17.10 -4.86
C ILE A 192 -8.55 18.61 -5.10
N ILE A 193 -7.43 19.06 -5.69
CA ILE A 193 -7.10 20.49 -5.85
C ILE A 193 -7.41 20.98 -7.27
N HIS A 194 -8.04 20.14 -8.11
CA HIS A 194 -8.23 20.40 -9.54
C HIS A 194 -6.90 20.60 -10.29
N LYS A 195 -5.86 19.84 -9.92
CA LYS A 195 -4.55 19.80 -10.59
C LYS A 195 -4.22 18.39 -11.08
N LYS A 196 -3.34 18.26 -12.07
CA LYS A 196 -2.88 16.95 -12.57
C LYS A 196 -2.16 16.15 -11.47
N THR A 197 -1.34 16.82 -10.67
CA THR A 197 -0.58 16.21 -9.57
C THR A 197 -0.40 17.20 -8.42
N ALA A 198 -0.22 16.67 -7.20
CA ALA A 198 0.22 17.43 -6.04
C ALA A 198 1.18 16.58 -5.20
N ALA A 199 2.30 17.18 -4.79
CA ALA A 199 3.32 16.51 -3.99
C ALA A 199 2.94 16.43 -2.51
N CYS A 200 2.42 17.52 -1.95
CA CYS A 200 2.04 17.65 -0.55
C CYS A 200 0.75 18.48 -0.42
N LEU A 201 -0.02 18.17 0.63
CA LEU A 201 -1.19 18.92 1.08
C LEU A 201 -1.11 19.18 2.57
N ALA A 202 -1.67 20.29 3.04
CA ALA A 202 -1.84 20.59 4.45
C ALA A 202 -3.29 20.93 4.77
N ILE A 203 -3.78 20.34 5.84
CA ILE A 203 -5.05 20.70 6.45
C ILE A 203 -4.75 21.68 7.60
N THR A 204 -5.38 22.85 7.55
CA THR A 204 -5.22 23.92 8.56
C THR A 204 -6.49 23.99 9.39
N ASP A 205 -7.62 24.22 8.72
CA ASP A 205 -8.95 24.23 9.32
C ASP A 205 -9.90 23.26 8.63
N ILE A 206 -10.92 22.86 9.39
CA ILE A 206 -11.88 21.82 9.04
C ILE A 206 -13.27 22.32 9.45
N ALA A 207 -14.30 21.93 8.69
CA ALA A 207 -15.67 22.17 9.07
C ALA A 207 -16.02 21.43 10.37
N LYS A 208 -16.94 21.99 11.18
CA LYS A 208 -17.29 21.39 12.48
C LYS A 208 -17.80 19.94 12.36
N GLU A 209 -18.49 19.62 11.27
CA GLU A 209 -19.06 18.30 10.98
C GLU A 209 -18.01 17.18 10.88
N ASP A 210 -16.84 17.47 10.31
CA ASP A 210 -15.78 16.48 10.08
C ASP A 210 -14.72 16.45 11.20
N THR A 211 -14.89 17.23 12.27
CA THR A 211 -13.87 17.35 13.32
C THR A 211 -13.62 16.04 14.06
N ALA A 212 -14.68 15.30 14.41
CA ALA A 212 -14.57 14.04 15.13
C ALA A 212 -13.88 12.96 14.28
N THR A 213 -14.28 12.82 13.01
CA THR A 213 -13.70 11.84 12.08
C THR A 213 -12.23 12.18 11.77
N PHE A 214 -11.91 13.46 11.65
CA PHE A 214 -10.55 13.93 11.45
C PHE A 214 -9.65 13.68 12.66
N ASN A 215 -10.12 13.97 13.88
CA ASN A 215 -9.31 13.79 15.09
C ASN A 215 -8.95 12.31 15.29
N ALA A 216 -9.91 11.39 15.13
CA ALA A 216 -9.65 9.95 15.17
C ALA A 216 -8.64 9.52 14.09
N LEU A 217 -8.74 10.08 12.88
CA LEU A 217 -7.77 9.82 11.82
C LEU A 217 -6.37 10.34 12.18
N VAL A 218 -6.27 11.53 12.78
CA VAL A 218 -4.99 12.11 13.21
C VAL A 218 -4.33 11.27 14.29
N GLU A 219 -5.09 10.76 15.27
CA GLU A 219 -4.57 9.86 16.30
C GLU A 219 -4.02 8.56 15.71
N ASN A 220 -4.78 7.94 14.80
CA ASN A 220 -4.33 6.75 14.07
C ASN A 220 -3.06 7.02 13.24
N VAL A 221 -2.97 8.21 12.62
CA VAL A 221 -1.80 8.59 11.83
C VAL A 221 -0.59 8.86 12.73
N LYS A 222 -0.78 9.50 13.89
CA LYS A 222 0.30 9.76 14.85
C LYS A 222 0.93 8.46 15.32
N SER A 223 0.13 7.47 15.71
CA SER A 223 0.65 6.17 16.13
C SER A 223 1.39 5.45 15.00
N LEU A 224 0.89 5.55 13.76
CA LEU A 224 1.51 4.91 12.59
C LEU A 224 2.83 5.55 12.13
N TYR A 225 3.02 6.86 12.31
CA TYR A 225 4.15 7.59 11.72
C TYR A 225 5.04 8.31 12.74
N PHE A 226 4.44 8.99 13.71
CA PHE A 226 5.16 9.83 14.67
C PHE A 226 5.81 9.00 15.77
N ASP A 227 5.01 8.12 16.39
CA ASP A 227 5.46 7.27 17.51
C ASP A 227 6.32 6.08 17.05
N ASN A 228 6.18 5.69 15.78
CA ASN A 228 6.93 4.60 15.18
C ASN A 228 8.38 4.98 14.86
N VAL A 229 9.24 5.00 15.89
CA VAL A 229 10.68 5.28 15.76
C VAL A 229 11.40 4.31 14.82
N HIS A 230 10.97 3.03 14.79
CA HIS A 230 11.57 1.99 13.95
C HIS A 230 11.59 2.38 12.46
N MET A 231 10.54 3.06 11.99
CA MET A 231 10.39 3.46 10.60
C MET A 231 11.56 4.35 10.10
N TYR A 232 12.17 5.14 10.98
CA TYR A 232 13.29 6.02 10.62
C TYR A 232 14.66 5.32 10.61
N ARG A 233 14.72 4.07 11.09
CA ARG A 233 15.94 3.26 11.19
C ARG A 233 15.94 2.09 10.21
N GLU A 234 14.76 1.68 9.74
CA GLU A 234 14.58 0.52 8.89
C GLU A 234 15.11 0.74 7.47
N PHE A 235 16.11 -0.05 7.10
CA PHE A 235 16.58 -0.13 5.72
C PHE A 235 15.63 -0.98 4.88
N GLY A 236 15.28 -0.46 3.70
CA GLY A 236 14.43 -1.17 2.75
C GLY A 236 15.20 -1.98 1.71
N GLY A 237 14.46 -2.62 0.81
CA GLY A 237 15.01 -3.29 -0.36
C GLY A 237 15.62 -4.66 -0.05
N ARG A 238 16.68 -5.03 -0.75
CA ARG A 238 17.30 -6.38 -0.70
C ARG A 238 16.31 -7.54 -0.97
N ILE A 239 15.22 -7.27 -1.66
CA ILE A 239 14.22 -8.28 -2.03
C ILE A 239 14.77 -9.01 -3.24
N ASN A 240 15.03 -10.31 -3.16
CA ASN A 240 15.53 -11.10 -4.29
C ASN A 240 14.42 -11.47 -5.29
N GLY A 241 14.83 -12.01 -6.44
CA GLY A 241 13.90 -12.45 -7.47
C GLY A 241 13.22 -13.76 -7.13
N PHE A 242 12.01 -13.98 -7.64
CA PHE A 242 11.24 -15.20 -7.40
C PHE A 242 12.03 -16.49 -7.67
N LYS A 243 12.77 -16.56 -8.79
CA LYS A 243 13.60 -17.74 -9.12
C LYS A 243 14.71 -17.98 -8.08
N HIS A 244 15.33 -16.92 -7.59
CA HIS A 244 16.35 -17.01 -6.55
C HIS A 244 15.71 -17.49 -5.23
N ASN A 245 14.59 -16.90 -4.82
CA ASN A 245 13.88 -17.30 -3.61
C ASN A 245 13.43 -18.76 -3.67
N GLN A 246 12.94 -19.24 -4.82
CA GLN A 246 12.60 -20.65 -5.00
C GLN A 246 13.82 -21.58 -4.87
N LYS A 247 14.98 -21.19 -5.42
CA LYS A 247 16.22 -21.95 -5.26
C LYS A 247 16.62 -22.04 -3.78
N GLN A 248 16.55 -20.91 -3.06
CA GLN A 248 16.85 -20.86 -1.63
C GLN A 248 15.87 -21.69 -0.80
N MET A 249 14.56 -21.60 -1.07
CA MET A 249 13.54 -22.43 -0.40
C MET A 249 13.77 -23.92 -0.62
N LYS A 250 14.12 -24.33 -1.84
CA LYS A 250 14.44 -25.74 -2.14
C LYS A 250 15.71 -26.20 -1.42
N LEU A 251 16.71 -25.33 -1.31
CA LEU A 251 17.94 -25.63 -0.57
C LEU A 251 17.66 -25.75 0.93
N GLN A 252 16.91 -24.80 1.50
CA GLN A 252 16.51 -24.81 2.90
C GLN A 252 15.74 -26.08 3.24
N ALA A 253 14.73 -26.46 2.44
CA ALA A 253 13.97 -27.67 2.66
C ALA A 253 14.82 -28.95 2.63
N LYS A 254 15.93 -28.97 1.87
CA LYS A 254 16.89 -30.09 1.89
C LYS A 254 17.71 -30.10 3.17
N LEU A 255 18.25 -28.96 3.58
CA LEU A 255 19.00 -28.83 4.84
C LEU A 255 18.14 -29.16 6.06
N ASP A 256 16.88 -28.74 6.06
CA ASP A 256 15.92 -29.03 7.13
C ASP A 256 15.64 -30.54 7.20
N LYS A 257 15.54 -31.20 6.03
CA LYS A 257 15.41 -32.66 5.98
C LYS A 257 16.67 -33.37 6.48
N ASP A 258 17.85 -32.95 6.01
CA ASP A 258 19.13 -33.55 6.42
C ASP A 258 19.40 -33.37 7.92
N SER A 259 19.04 -32.21 8.48
CA SER A 259 19.17 -31.95 9.93
C SER A 259 18.16 -32.75 10.76
N ALA A 260 16.92 -32.91 10.29
CA ALA A 260 15.94 -33.78 10.93
C ALA A 260 16.38 -35.25 10.92
N ASP A 261 16.94 -35.73 9.80
CA ASP A 261 17.45 -37.10 9.70
C ASP A 261 18.67 -37.30 10.61
N LYS A 262 19.58 -36.32 10.71
CA LYS A 262 20.68 -36.33 11.70
C LYS A 262 20.17 -36.32 13.15
N ALA A 263 19.15 -35.52 13.46
CA ALA A 263 18.57 -35.46 14.80
C ALA A 263 17.91 -36.81 15.19
N LYS A 264 17.23 -37.47 14.24
CA LYS A 264 16.70 -38.84 14.44
C LYS A 264 17.82 -39.85 14.69
N GLN A 265 18.91 -39.77 13.93
CA GLN A 265 20.07 -40.64 14.11
C GLN A 265 20.72 -40.42 15.49
N GLN A 266 20.87 -39.17 15.92
CA GLN A 266 21.40 -38.84 17.24
C GLN A 266 20.48 -39.32 18.37
N ALA A 267 19.16 -39.15 18.23
CA ALA A 267 18.18 -39.67 19.18
C ALA A 267 18.20 -41.21 19.26
N ALA A 268 18.41 -41.90 18.14
CA ALA A 268 18.56 -43.34 18.12
C ALA A 268 19.85 -43.79 18.85
N LEU A 269 20.95 -43.05 18.68
CA LEU A 269 22.22 -43.32 19.37
C LEU A 269 22.14 -43.06 20.90
N THR A 270 21.43 -42.02 21.35
CA THR A 270 21.30 -41.75 22.79
C THR A 270 20.38 -42.72 23.52
N VAL A 271 19.38 -43.30 22.84
CA VAL A 271 18.55 -44.38 23.40
C VAL A 271 19.32 -45.71 23.47
N ALA A 272 20.33 -45.90 22.61
CA ALA A 272 21.13 -47.13 22.54
C ALA A 272 22.30 -47.18 23.53
N VAL A 273 22.63 -46.10 24.25
CA VAL A 273 23.61 -46.12 25.35
C VAL A 273 22.85 -46.30 26.66
N PRO A 274 22.73 -47.52 27.23
CA PRO A 274 22.27 -47.67 28.59
C PRO A 274 23.28 -46.98 29.51
N VAL A 275 22.82 -46.05 30.34
CA VAL A 275 23.58 -45.61 31.51
C VAL A 275 23.70 -46.85 32.40
N GLU A 276 24.86 -47.50 32.35
CA GLU A 276 25.21 -48.58 33.25
C GLU A 276 25.22 -47.99 34.67
N ALA A 277 24.17 -48.29 35.44
CA ALA A 277 24.10 -47.90 36.83
C ALA A 277 25.29 -48.55 37.55
N PRO A 278 26.06 -47.80 38.37
CA PRO A 278 27.14 -48.40 39.15
C PRO A 278 26.52 -49.46 40.06
N GLN A 279 26.91 -50.73 39.86
CA GLN A 279 26.45 -51.83 40.70
C GLN A 279 26.86 -51.58 42.15
N PRO A 280 25.97 -51.77 43.13
CA PRO A 280 26.33 -51.61 44.54
C PRO A 280 27.38 -52.65 44.94
N ALA A 281 28.48 -52.17 45.54
CA ALA A 281 29.53 -53.01 46.10
C ALA A 281 28.93 -54.06 47.04
N GLN A 282 29.29 -55.34 46.83
CA GLN A 282 28.91 -56.42 47.72
C GLN A 282 29.54 -56.19 49.09
N ALA A 283 28.72 -56.14 50.13
CA ALA A 283 29.16 -56.05 51.51
C ALA A 283 29.87 -57.35 51.92
N GLU A 284 31.16 -57.23 52.29
CA GLU A 284 31.89 -58.25 53.03
C GLU A 284 31.15 -58.58 54.32
N LYS A 285 30.87 -59.88 54.52
CA LYS A 285 30.36 -60.40 55.79
C LYS A 285 31.51 -60.42 56.78
N THR A 286 31.39 -59.64 57.86
CA THR A 286 32.16 -59.85 59.08
C THR A 286 31.68 -61.12 59.79
N ASN A 287 32.59 -62.07 59.93
CA ASN A 287 32.79 -62.87 61.14
C ASN A 287 34.30 -62.99 61.35
#